data_AF-A0A0R3SLV0-F1
#
_entry.id   AF-A0A0R3SLV0-F1
#
_cell.length_a   1.000
_cell.length_b   1.000
_cell.length_c   1.000
_cell.angle_alpha   90.00
_cell.angle_beta   90.00
_cell.angle_gamma   90.00
#
_symmetry.space_group_name_H-M   'P 1'
#
loop_
_entity.id
_entity.type
_entity.pdbx_description
1 polymer ?
#
loop_
_entity_poly.entity_id
_entity_poly.type
_entity_poly.pdbx_seq_one_letter_code
_entity_poly.pdbx_strand_id
1 'polypeptide(L)'
;MYACYLGRNIDLISVVVELAVDVMSKGRLLYEISLKEAIRYANGDPVEAWLNNLLCLDCGEKLTSTLKDNTGGIAPAPDLCQLYYVNRDTLFAFHDSTEKFLQRLMALYVSSHYKNSPNDLQLLSDAPAHHIFCLLAPYDPNSGRVPEILCVIQVCLEGKINRDIVMRGLSRGLKPSGDLIPWTISQQFCESNFGELSGARIVRIATHPDYQSLGYGTRAIQLLHKYYLGQIPLNIPVGVKVPKPTASKAADSSSESDSDEEGAGHSEEEEIEEIPDNLSDNSDEEEIATPPPKKSKRADKSREEENSSKSKLLTEKVERRSSLPPLLSRLSEREPEKLNYIGVSFGATPKLLRFWKKVGYLPVYLRQTMVSV
;
A
#
# COMPACT_ATOMS: atom_id res chain seq x y z
N MET A 1 -14.23 -38.15 12.49
CA MET A 1 -14.17 -39.56 12.08
C MET A 1 -13.97 -39.57 10.57
N TYR A 2 -12.73 -39.81 10.11
CA TYR A 2 -12.41 -40.09 8.71
C TYR A 2 -11.35 -41.19 8.70
N ALA A 3 -11.67 -42.28 8.01
CA ALA A 3 -10.89 -43.51 7.92
C ALA A 3 -9.72 -43.35 6.93
N CYS A 4 -8.58 -43.97 7.25
CA CYS A 4 -7.40 -44.02 6.38
C CYS A 4 -7.25 -45.44 5.83
N TYR A 5 -7.21 -45.57 4.50
CA TYR A 5 -6.96 -46.82 3.79
C TYR A 5 -5.44 -47.03 3.68
N LEU A 6 -4.92 -48.04 4.38
CA LEU A 6 -3.52 -48.47 4.31
C LEU A 6 -3.29 -49.27 3.02
N GLY A 7 -2.95 -48.56 1.94
CA GLY A 7 -2.42 -49.12 0.70
C GLY A 7 -0.89 -48.98 0.67
N ARG A 8 -0.21 -50.12 0.54
CA ARG A 8 1.25 -50.32 0.57
C ARG A 8 2.06 -49.34 -0.31
N ASN A 9 2.98 -48.60 0.31
CA ASN A 9 4.39 -48.38 -0.09
C ASN A 9 4.93 -47.15 0.67
N ILE A 10 5.45 -47.37 1.87
CA ILE A 10 6.18 -46.33 2.62
C ILE A 10 7.45 -46.95 3.19
N ASP A 11 8.48 -47.04 2.35
CA ASP A 11 9.85 -47.31 2.79
C ASP A 11 10.57 -46.03 3.27
N LEU A 12 9.94 -44.84 3.17
CA LEU A 12 10.53 -43.58 3.63
C LEU A 12 10.45 -43.36 5.15
N ILE A 13 9.45 -43.93 5.82
CA ILE A 13 9.31 -43.76 7.28
C ILE A 13 10.34 -44.61 8.04
N SER A 14 10.74 -45.76 7.51
CA SER A 14 11.69 -46.65 8.20
C SER A 14 13.11 -46.06 8.29
N VAL A 15 13.53 -45.27 7.30
CA VAL A 15 14.86 -44.64 7.27
C VAL A 15 14.98 -43.51 8.30
N VAL A 16 13.88 -42.80 8.57
CA VAL A 16 13.88 -41.69 9.55
C VAL A 16 13.94 -42.22 11.00
N VAL A 17 13.41 -43.42 11.26
CA VAL A 17 13.42 -44.02 12.60
C VAL A 17 14.79 -44.60 12.96
N GLU A 18 15.54 -45.19 12.00
CA GLU A 18 16.85 -45.78 12.29
C GLU A 18 17.95 -44.74 12.61
N LEU A 19 17.90 -43.54 12.01
CA LEU A 19 18.84 -42.45 12.30
C LEU A 19 18.60 -41.78 13.67
N ALA A 20 17.45 -41.98 14.29
CA ALA A 20 17.08 -41.34 15.55
C ALA A 20 17.59 -42.08 16.81
N VAL A 21 18.03 -43.33 16.68
CA VAL A 21 18.36 -44.17 17.85
C VAL A 21 19.76 -43.91 18.41
N ASP A 22 20.69 -43.34 17.63
CA ASP A 22 22.12 -43.30 18.00
C ASP A 22 22.64 -41.93 18.53
N VAL A 23 21.79 -40.91 18.65
CA VAL A 23 22.16 -39.60 19.24
C VAL A 23 21.29 -39.30 20.46
N MET A 24 21.28 -40.23 21.41
CA MET A 24 20.64 -40.03 22.70
C MET A 24 21.63 -39.36 23.69
N SER A 25 21.99 -38.10 23.43
CA SER A 25 22.67 -37.26 24.43
C SER A 25 22.11 -35.82 24.43
N LYS A 26 21.20 -35.57 25.38
CA LYS A 26 20.77 -34.25 25.94
C LYS A 26 20.72 -33.04 24.99
N GLY A 27 20.09 -33.16 23.83
CA GLY A 27 19.71 -32.03 22.97
C GLY A 27 18.34 -32.27 22.33
N ARG A 28 17.48 -31.25 22.25
CA ARG A 28 16.27 -31.33 21.43
C ARG A 28 16.72 -31.23 19.97
N LEU A 29 16.53 -32.29 19.19
CA LEU A 29 16.83 -32.30 17.75
C LEU A 29 15.62 -31.70 17.01
N LEU A 30 15.87 -30.69 16.17
CA LEU A 30 14.88 -30.14 15.26
C LEU A 30 15.07 -30.82 13.90
N TYR A 31 14.03 -31.51 13.43
CA TYR A 31 13.99 -32.08 12.08
C TYR A 31 13.08 -31.22 11.21
N GLU A 32 13.63 -30.62 10.17
CA GLU A 32 12.87 -29.86 9.17
C GLU A 32 12.59 -30.78 7.96
N ILE A 33 11.30 -31.02 7.68
CA ILE A 33 10.85 -31.79 6.52
C ILE A 33 10.12 -30.83 5.58
N SER A 34 10.58 -30.74 4.32
CA SER A 34 9.97 -29.90 3.28
C SER A 34 9.30 -30.79 2.23
N LEU A 35 8.03 -30.52 1.95
CA LEU A 35 7.27 -31.19 0.89
C LEU A 35 7.22 -30.27 -0.33
N LYS A 36 7.69 -30.76 -1.48
CA LYS A 36 7.76 -30.00 -2.73
C LYS A 36 6.88 -30.56 -3.85
N GLU A 37 6.38 -31.78 -3.69
CA GLU A 37 5.56 -32.45 -4.70
C GLU A 37 4.09 -32.03 -4.59
N ALA A 38 3.53 -31.57 -5.70
CA ALA A 38 2.13 -31.18 -5.78
C ALA A 38 1.24 -32.42 -5.98
N ILE A 39 0.15 -32.50 -5.21
CA ILE A 39 -0.82 -33.62 -5.31
C ILE A 39 -2.00 -33.31 -6.24
N ARG A 40 -2.25 -32.03 -6.55
CA ARG A 40 -3.41 -31.58 -7.35
C ARG A 40 -3.11 -31.44 -8.83
N TYR A 41 -1.87 -31.12 -9.18
CA TYR A 41 -1.39 -30.86 -10.53
C TYR A 41 0.04 -31.42 -10.70
N ALA A 42 0.53 -31.45 -11.93
CA ALA A 42 1.86 -31.97 -12.24
C ALA A 42 2.96 -31.05 -11.68
N ASN A 43 4.08 -31.64 -11.25
CA ASN A 43 5.24 -30.87 -10.83
C ASN A 43 5.77 -30.02 -11.99
N GLY A 44 6.01 -28.73 -11.72
CA GLY A 44 6.54 -27.78 -12.73
C GLY A 44 5.47 -27.22 -13.68
N ASP A 45 4.23 -27.04 -13.22
CA ASP A 45 3.17 -26.43 -14.00
C ASP A 45 3.56 -24.99 -14.43
N PRO A 46 3.55 -24.66 -15.75
CA PRO A 46 3.88 -23.32 -16.21
C PRO A 46 2.93 -22.23 -15.69
N VAL A 47 1.66 -22.56 -15.41
CA VAL A 47 0.69 -21.60 -14.85
C VAL A 47 1.04 -21.29 -13.40
N GLU A 48 1.44 -22.30 -12.63
CA GLU A 48 1.93 -22.11 -11.26
C GLU A 48 3.20 -21.26 -11.24
N ALA A 49 4.17 -21.57 -12.11
CA ALA A 49 5.40 -20.80 -12.22
C ALA A 49 5.11 -19.34 -12.63
N TRP A 50 4.18 -19.11 -13.57
CA TRP A 50 3.75 -17.76 -13.94
C TRP A 50 3.10 -17.03 -12.76
N LEU A 51 2.20 -17.69 -12.02
CA LEU A 51 1.52 -17.11 -10.88
C LEU A 51 2.49 -16.75 -9.74
N ASN A 52 3.43 -17.64 -9.43
CA ASN A 52 4.47 -17.41 -8.41
C ASN A 52 5.38 -16.24 -8.77
N ASN A 53 5.73 -16.11 -10.06
CA ASN A 53 6.49 -14.97 -10.54
C ASN A 53 5.67 -13.67 -10.47
N LEU A 54 4.41 -13.68 -10.92
CA LEU A 54 3.52 -12.51 -10.89
C LEU A 54 3.27 -12.00 -9.47
N LEU A 55 3.00 -12.90 -8.54
CA LEU A 55 2.76 -12.57 -7.12
C LEU A 55 4.05 -12.43 -6.31
N CYS A 56 5.22 -12.60 -6.93
CA CYS A 56 6.53 -12.49 -6.29
C CYS A 56 6.67 -13.37 -5.03
N LEU A 57 6.15 -14.61 -5.06
CA LEU A 57 6.15 -15.50 -3.89
C LEU A 57 7.53 -16.15 -3.64
N ASP A 58 8.41 -16.15 -4.65
CA ASP A 58 9.77 -16.69 -4.57
C ASP A 58 10.72 -15.78 -3.79
N CYS A 59 10.67 -15.86 -2.45
CA CYS A 59 11.35 -14.92 -1.56
C CYS A 59 12.79 -15.31 -1.19
N GLY A 60 13.14 -16.61 -1.19
CA GLY A 60 14.36 -17.12 -0.55
C GLY A 60 15.66 -16.92 -1.35
N GLU A 61 15.65 -17.24 -2.64
CA GLU A 61 16.88 -17.28 -3.46
C GLU A 61 17.34 -15.89 -3.93
N LYS A 62 16.41 -14.94 -4.02
CA LYS A 62 16.66 -13.57 -4.53
C LYS A 62 17.23 -12.63 -3.46
N LEU A 63 17.14 -13.01 -2.19
CA LEU A 63 17.67 -12.26 -1.05
C LEU A 63 19.16 -12.57 -0.81
N THR A 64 19.58 -13.82 -1.05
CA THR A 64 20.94 -14.33 -0.73
C THR A 64 21.94 -14.23 -1.88
N SER A 65 21.48 -14.24 -3.14
CA SER A 65 22.35 -14.33 -4.32
C SER A 65 23.20 -13.08 -4.60
N THR A 66 22.91 -11.92 -4.00
CA THR A 66 23.65 -10.68 -4.27
C THR A 66 24.81 -10.43 -3.28
N LEU A 67 24.75 -11.05 -2.09
CA LEU A 67 25.71 -10.84 -1.00
C LEU A 67 27.09 -11.45 -1.26
N LYS A 68 27.18 -12.48 -2.10
CA LYS A 68 28.42 -13.24 -2.30
C LYS A 68 29.36 -12.61 -3.33
N ASP A 69 28.88 -11.73 -4.19
CA ASP A 69 29.63 -11.39 -5.39
C ASP A 69 30.45 -10.10 -5.32
N ASN A 70 30.22 -9.16 -4.38
CA ASN A 70 30.90 -7.85 -4.46
C ASN A 70 31.34 -7.17 -3.15
N THR A 71 30.96 -7.70 -1.99
CA THR A 71 31.47 -7.24 -0.69
C THR A 71 31.55 -8.46 0.20
N GLY A 72 32.76 -8.91 0.58
CA GLY A 72 32.96 -10.13 1.37
C GLY A 72 32.31 -10.10 2.76
N GLY A 73 30.98 -10.13 2.83
CA GLY A 73 30.17 -10.05 4.05
C GLY A 73 30.13 -8.70 4.74
N ILE A 74 30.70 -7.63 4.19
CA ILE A 74 30.77 -6.31 4.85
C ILE A 74 29.68 -5.38 4.31
N ALA A 75 28.66 -5.14 5.11
CA ALA A 75 27.59 -4.19 4.81
C ALA A 75 28.13 -2.74 4.80
N PRO A 76 27.68 -1.87 3.87
CA PRO A 76 28.16 -0.49 3.77
C PRO A 76 27.74 0.33 5.00
N ALA A 77 28.55 1.30 5.42
CA ALA A 77 28.21 2.16 6.54
C ALA A 77 26.84 2.85 6.33
N PRO A 78 25.95 2.89 7.35
CA PRO A 78 24.62 3.49 7.22
C PRO A 78 24.61 4.95 6.73
N ASP A 79 25.67 5.70 7.02
CA ASP A 79 25.78 7.11 6.62
C ASP A 79 25.94 7.32 5.11
N LEU A 80 26.55 6.35 4.42
CA LEU A 80 26.73 6.37 2.97
C LEU A 80 25.44 6.02 2.23
N CYS A 81 24.52 5.33 2.91
CA CYS A 81 23.27 4.90 2.32
C CYS A 81 22.30 6.07 2.14
N GLN A 82 21.66 6.10 0.98
CA GLN A 82 20.72 7.15 0.60
C GLN A 82 19.32 6.56 0.42
N LEU A 83 18.31 7.37 0.77
CA LEU A 83 16.91 7.02 0.62
C LEU A 83 16.44 7.53 -0.74
N TYR A 84 15.77 6.67 -1.50
CA TYR A 84 15.21 6.95 -2.82
C TYR A 84 13.69 6.81 -2.77
N TYR A 85 13.00 7.63 -3.56
CA TYR A 85 11.57 7.49 -3.80
C TYR A 85 11.35 6.59 -5.02
N VAL A 86 10.52 5.56 -4.86
CA VAL A 86 10.20 4.62 -5.94
C VAL A 86 8.93 5.06 -6.64
N ASN A 87 9.01 5.21 -7.96
CA ASN A 87 7.84 5.49 -8.77
C ASN A 87 7.06 4.19 -9.05
N ARG A 88 5.78 4.19 -8.68
CA ARG A 88 4.91 3.00 -8.75
C ARG A 88 4.51 2.65 -10.17
N ASP A 89 4.19 3.65 -10.98
CA ASP A 89 3.80 3.45 -12.39
C ASP A 89 4.88 2.70 -13.16
N THR A 90 6.15 2.99 -12.85
CA THR A 90 7.32 2.35 -13.46
C THR A 90 7.67 1.02 -12.81
N LEU A 91 7.41 0.88 -11.51
CA LEU A 91 7.63 -0.37 -10.77
C LEU A 91 6.72 -1.48 -11.31
N PHE A 92 5.46 -1.15 -11.61
CA PHE A 92 4.45 -2.08 -12.13
C PHE A 92 4.35 -2.10 -13.67
N ALA A 93 5.33 -1.52 -14.38
CA ALA A 93 5.34 -1.50 -15.85
C ALA A 93 5.79 -2.83 -16.50
N PHE A 94 6.09 -3.86 -15.70
CA PHE A 94 6.52 -5.20 -16.14
C PHE A 94 7.74 -5.18 -17.09
N HIS A 95 8.83 -4.56 -16.64
CA HIS A 95 10.13 -4.58 -17.32
C HIS A 95 11.11 -5.52 -16.58
N ASP A 96 12.04 -6.18 -17.28
CA ASP A 96 12.91 -7.22 -16.68
C ASP A 96 13.71 -6.71 -15.46
N SER A 97 14.26 -5.49 -15.53
CA SER A 97 14.97 -4.89 -14.41
C SER A 97 14.06 -4.44 -13.26
N THR A 98 12.84 -3.99 -13.56
CA THR A 98 11.86 -3.53 -12.55
C THR A 98 11.26 -4.72 -11.82
N GLU A 99 11.05 -5.83 -12.53
CA GLU A 99 10.53 -7.07 -11.96
C GLU A 99 11.54 -7.68 -10.97
N LYS A 100 12.83 -7.72 -11.33
CA LYS A 100 13.90 -8.10 -10.40
C LYS A 100 13.94 -7.20 -9.15
N PHE A 101 13.69 -5.90 -9.32
CA PHE A 101 13.62 -4.96 -8.20
C PHE A 101 12.37 -5.18 -7.33
N LEU A 102 11.20 -5.39 -7.95
CA LEU A 102 9.94 -5.67 -7.27
C LEU A 102 10.00 -6.98 -6.47
N GLN A 103 10.58 -8.02 -7.05
CA GLN A 103 10.76 -9.31 -6.37
C GLN A 103 11.66 -9.18 -5.14
N ARG A 104 12.75 -8.39 -5.23
CA ARG A 104 13.60 -8.09 -4.05
C ARG A 104 12.84 -7.30 -2.99
N LEU A 105 12.04 -6.32 -3.40
CA LEU A 105 11.22 -5.51 -2.51
C LEU A 105 10.16 -6.36 -1.79
N MET A 106 9.47 -7.24 -2.52
CA MET A 106 8.45 -8.13 -1.97
C MET A 106 9.07 -9.21 -1.08
N ALA A 107 10.20 -9.80 -1.48
CA ALA A 107 10.95 -10.74 -0.64
C ALA A 107 11.33 -10.09 0.71
N LEU A 108 11.71 -8.81 0.68
CA LEU A 108 12.01 -8.06 1.88
C LEU A 108 10.77 -7.84 2.76
N TYR A 109 9.63 -7.45 2.17
CA TYR A 109 8.36 -7.34 2.89
C TYR A 109 7.92 -8.66 3.52
N VAL A 110 8.08 -9.77 2.79
CA VAL A 110 7.72 -11.09 3.30
C VAL A 110 8.64 -11.49 4.46
N SER A 111 9.93 -11.22 4.35
CA SER A 111 10.93 -11.58 5.38
C SER A 111 10.77 -10.83 6.71
N SER A 112 10.30 -9.57 6.68
CA SER A 112 10.26 -8.73 7.88
C SER A 112 8.91 -8.75 8.60
N HIS A 113 7.84 -9.27 7.98
CA HIS A 113 6.49 -9.25 8.52
C HIS A 113 5.98 -10.65 8.85
N TYR A 114 5.39 -10.76 10.05
CA TYR A 114 4.88 -12.03 10.58
C TYR A 114 3.62 -12.55 9.85
N LYS A 115 2.89 -11.66 9.14
CA LYS A 115 1.69 -11.99 8.37
C LYS A 115 1.64 -11.12 7.14
N ASN A 116 1.59 -11.76 5.97
CA ASN A 116 1.49 -11.10 4.67
C ASN A 116 0.31 -11.70 3.90
N SER A 117 -0.36 -10.87 3.12
CA SER A 117 -1.39 -11.31 2.19
C SER A 117 -0.95 -10.92 0.77
N PRO A 118 -1.18 -11.76 -0.26
CA PRO A 118 -0.93 -11.37 -1.65
C PRO A 118 -1.68 -10.08 -2.04
N ASN A 119 -2.81 -9.80 -1.40
CA ASN A 119 -3.59 -8.57 -1.59
C ASN A 119 -2.80 -7.30 -1.22
N ASP A 120 -1.71 -7.42 -0.45
CA ASP A 120 -0.83 -6.29 -0.13
C ASP A 120 -0.22 -5.68 -1.40
N LEU A 121 0.10 -6.51 -2.41
CA LEU A 121 0.65 -6.05 -3.69
C LEU A 121 -0.40 -5.27 -4.49
N GLN A 122 -1.65 -5.74 -4.47
CA GLN A 122 -2.77 -5.05 -5.08
C GLN A 122 -3.06 -3.71 -4.39
N LEU A 123 -3.02 -3.67 -3.06
CA LEU A 123 -3.16 -2.42 -2.32
C LEU A 123 -2.05 -1.41 -2.68
N LEU A 124 -0.83 -1.91 -2.88
CA LEU A 124 0.32 -1.09 -3.24
C LEU A 124 0.20 -0.47 -4.64
N SER A 125 -0.42 -1.17 -5.59
CA SER A 125 -0.65 -0.69 -6.95
C SER A 125 -1.86 0.21 -7.07
N ASP A 126 -2.96 -0.10 -6.37
CA ASP A 126 -4.24 0.59 -6.52
C ASP A 126 -4.31 1.91 -5.73
N ALA A 127 -3.84 1.93 -4.48
CA ALA A 127 -4.11 3.04 -3.58
C ALA A 127 -3.13 4.22 -3.79
N PRO A 128 -3.55 5.38 -4.35
CA PRO A 128 -2.66 6.47 -4.74
C PRO A 128 -1.95 7.16 -3.56
N ALA A 129 -2.50 7.05 -2.35
CA ALA A 129 -1.91 7.60 -1.13
C ALA A 129 -0.68 6.83 -0.63
N HIS A 130 -0.39 5.64 -1.17
CA HIS A 130 0.75 4.83 -0.77
C HIS A 130 2.03 5.24 -1.51
N HIS A 131 3.06 5.57 -0.74
CA HIS A 131 4.39 5.90 -1.22
C HIS A 131 5.40 4.87 -0.71
N ILE A 132 6.38 4.56 -1.56
CA ILE A 132 7.43 3.60 -1.28
C ILE A 132 8.76 4.33 -1.27
N PHE A 133 9.51 4.16 -0.19
CA PHE A 133 10.86 4.65 -0.05
C PHE A 133 11.81 3.47 0.15
N CYS A 134 12.92 3.45 -0.57
CA CYS A 134 13.93 2.40 -0.47
C CYS A 134 15.26 2.99 -0.06
N LEU A 135 15.86 2.46 1.00
CA LEU A 135 17.24 2.73 1.38
C LEU A 135 18.13 1.81 0.56
N LEU A 136 18.95 2.41 -0.29
CA LEU A 136 19.85 1.68 -1.18
C LEU A 136 21.29 1.81 -0.68
N ALA A 137 22.05 0.73 -0.89
CA ALA A 137 23.50 0.80 -0.79
C ALA A 137 24.04 1.80 -1.83
N PRO A 138 25.21 2.42 -1.60
CA PRO A 138 25.86 3.26 -2.60
C PRO A 138 26.01 2.48 -3.92
N TYR A 139 25.37 2.96 -4.98
CA TYR A 139 25.42 2.33 -6.30
C TYR A 139 25.63 3.39 -7.38
N ASP A 140 26.33 3.01 -8.43
CA ASP A 140 26.51 3.87 -9.61
C ASP A 140 25.34 3.65 -10.58
N PRO A 141 24.51 4.68 -10.88
CA PRO A 141 23.39 4.55 -11.81
C PRO A 141 23.82 4.16 -13.23
N ASN A 142 25.08 4.39 -13.62
CA ASN A 142 25.58 4.05 -14.95
C ASN A 142 25.97 2.57 -15.11
N SER A 143 26.05 1.83 -14.00
CA SER A 143 26.50 0.43 -14.01
C SER A 143 25.51 -0.55 -14.64
N GLY A 144 24.26 -0.12 -14.88
CA GLY A 144 23.19 -0.98 -15.43
C GLY A 144 22.74 -2.11 -14.49
N ARG A 145 23.30 -2.19 -13.27
CA ARG A 145 22.96 -3.20 -12.28
C ARG A 145 21.77 -2.75 -11.44
N VAL A 146 20.86 -3.68 -11.13
CA VAL A 146 19.76 -3.43 -10.19
C VAL A 146 20.34 -3.26 -8.78
N PRO A 147 20.12 -2.11 -8.11
CA PRO A 147 20.67 -1.83 -6.79
C PRO A 147 20.13 -2.81 -5.75
N GLU A 148 20.90 -3.02 -4.69
CA GLU A 148 20.49 -3.80 -3.53
C GLU A 148 19.67 -2.95 -2.57
N ILE A 149 18.56 -3.51 -2.10
CA ILE A 149 17.62 -2.85 -1.20
C ILE A 149 17.94 -3.29 0.23
N LEU A 150 18.39 -2.36 1.07
CA LEU A 150 18.74 -2.63 2.46
C LEU A 150 17.54 -2.49 3.39
N CYS A 151 16.69 -1.50 3.14
CA CYS A 151 15.50 -1.20 3.90
C CYS A 151 14.41 -0.61 3.00
N VAL A 152 13.16 -0.97 3.23
CA VAL A 152 11.99 -0.41 2.54
C VAL A 152 11.04 0.17 3.57
N ILE A 153 10.51 1.36 3.28
CA ILE A 153 9.48 2.02 4.06
C ILE A 153 8.27 2.24 3.15
N GLN A 154 7.12 1.76 3.61
CA GLN A 154 5.82 2.05 3.02
C GLN A 154 5.14 3.13 3.86
N VAL A 155 4.79 4.25 3.22
CA VAL A 155 4.10 5.37 3.83
C VAL A 155 2.74 5.51 3.16
N CYS A 156 1.69 5.78 3.93
CA CYS A 156 0.38 6.15 3.42
C CYS A 156 0.06 7.56 3.90
N LEU A 157 -0.31 8.46 2.99
CA LEU A 157 -0.79 9.80 3.34
C LEU A 157 -2.22 9.68 3.87
N GLU A 158 -2.48 10.28 5.03
CA GLU A 158 -3.77 10.23 5.71
C GLU A 158 -4.23 11.62 6.12
N GLY A 159 -5.54 11.78 6.29
CA GLY A 159 -6.14 12.99 6.84
C GLY A 159 -6.72 13.95 5.79
N LYS A 160 -6.84 15.24 6.16
CA LYS A 160 -7.65 16.23 5.41
C LYS A 160 -9.10 15.78 5.21
N ILE A 161 -9.67 15.13 6.22
CA ILE A 161 -11.06 14.67 6.22
C ILE A 161 -11.95 15.86 6.61
N ASN A 162 -13.09 16.01 5.93
CA ASN A 162 -14.07 17.03 6.30
C ASN A 162 -14.63 16.75 7.71
N ARG A 163 -14.65 17.78 8.57
CA ARG A 163 -15.18 17.76 9.94
C ARG A 163 -16.57 17.13 10.05
N ASP A 164 -17.45 17.41 9.11
CA ASP A 164 -18.83 16.90 9.15
C ASP A 164 -18.89 15.39 8.95
N ILE A 165 -17.96 14.84 8.17
CA ILE A 165 -17.80 13.39 8.00
C ILE A 165 -17.28 12.78 9.30
N VAL A 166 -16.30 13.42 9.94
CA VAL A 166 -15.75 12.96 11.22
C VAL A 166 -16.83 12.96 12.32
N MET A 167 -17.64 14.02 12.42
CA MET A 167 -18.73 14.10 13.39
C MET A 167 -19.82 13.05 13.15
N ARG A 168 -20.21 12.82 11.89
CA ARG A 168 -21.17 11.76 11.53
C ARG A 168 -20.63 10.36 11.80
N GLY A 169 -19.34 10.13 11.55
CA GLY A 169 -18.68 8.87 11.88
C GLY A 169 -18.62 8.64 13.39
N LEU A 170 -18.34 9.69 14.16
CA LEU A 170 -18.30 9.64 15.62
C LEU A 170 -19.68 9.34 16.22
N SER A 171 -20.75 9.99 15.75
CA SER A 171 -22.10 9.76 16.26
C SER A 171 -22.65 8.37 15.94
N ARG A 172 -22.25 7.79 14.81
CA ARG A 172 -22.67 6.45 14.39
C ARG A 172 -21.72 5.33 14.83
N GLY A 173 -20.57 5.67 15.41
CA GLY A 173 -19.51 4.70 15.73
C GLY A 173 -18.95 3.97 14.51
N LEU A 174 -19.18 4.48 13.30
CA LEU A 174 -18.74 3.86 12.04
C LEU A 174 -17.29 4.26 11.76
N LYS A 175 -16.44 3.27 11.54
CA LYS A 175 -15.06 3.47 11.12
C LYS A 175 -14.91 3.06 9.65
N PRO A 176 -14.86 4.01 8.72
CA PRO A 176 -14.68 3.68 7.30
C PRO A 176 -13.29 3.10 7.07
N SER A 177 -13.17 2.27 6.02
CA SER A 177 -11.90 1.70 5.59
C SER A 177 -10.96 2.80 5.09
N GLY A 178 -9.73 2.84 5.61
CA GLY A 178 -8.74 3.85 5.23
C GLY A 178 -8.08 4.51 6.43
N ASP A 179 -8.06 5.84 6.43
CA ASP A 179 -7.42 6.79 7.37
C ASP A 179 -7.39 6.33 8.84
N LEU A 180 -6.48 5.42 9.17
CA LEU A 180 -6.60 4.68 10.42
C LEU A 180 -6.31 5.58 11.62
N ILE A 181 -5.31 6.45 11.50
CA ILE A 181 -4.87 7.31 12.60
C ILE A 181 -5.91 8.39 12.89
N PRO A 182 -6.39 9.19 11.89
CA PRO A 182 -7.46 10.16 12.11
C PRO A 182 -8.67 9.57 12.82
N TRP A 183 -9.20 8.45 12.31
CA TRP A 183 -10.39 7.82 12.90
C TRP A 183 -10.16 7.31 14.32
N THR A 184 -8.99 6.71 14.58
CA THR A 184 -8.70 6.16 15.91
C THR A 184 -8.53 7.27 16.95
N ILE A 185 -7.83 8.36 16.60
CA ILE A 185 -7.62 9.48 17.52
C ILE A 185 -8.93 10.24 17.75
N SER A 186 -9.67 10.58 16.69
CA SER A 186 -10.95 11.29 16.82
C SER A 186 -11.98 10.50 17.62
N GLN A 187 -11.99 9.16 17.52
CA GLN A 187 -12.91 8.32 18.30
C GLN A 187 -12.51 8.19 19.77
N GLN A 188 -11.20 8.07 20.07
CA GLN A 188 -10.75 7.82 21.45
C GLN A 188 -10.65 9.11 22.28
N PHE A 189 -10.31 10.23 21.65
CA PHE A 189 -10.18 11.54 22.31
C PHE A 189 -11.38 12.45 22.07
N CYS A 190 -12.37 12.03 21.27
CA CYS A 190 -13.54 12.83 20.90
C CYS A 190 -13.18 14.19 20.25
N GLU A 191 -12.01 14.28 19.59
CA GLU A 191 -11.56 15.49 18.90
C GLU A 191 -11.80 15.39 17.39
N SER A 192 -12.70 16.24 16.87
CA SER A 192 -12.98 16.32 15.42
C SER A 192 -11.88 17.04 14.64
N ASN A 193 -11.18 17.98 15.28
CA ASN A 193 -10.13 18.80 14.67
C ASN A 193 -8.93 17.96 14.16
N PHE A 194 -8.64 16.83 14.81
CA PHE A 194 -7.50 15.99 14.42
C PHE A 194 -7.68 15.39 13.01
N GLY A 195 -8.92 15.11 12.59
CA GLY A 195 -9.20 14.55 11.27
C GLY A 195 -8.92 15.51 10.10
N GLU A 196 -8.94 16.81 10.36
CA GLU A 196 -8.62 17.84 9.36
C GLU A 196 -7.12 17.95 9.08
N LEU A 197 -6.28 17.55 10.04
CA LEU A 197 -4.83 17.59 9.91
C LEU A 197 -4.37 16.64 8.80
N SER A 198 -3.34 17.05 8.07
CA SER A 198 -2.68 16.19 7.09
C SER A 198 -1.56 15.43 7.79
N GLY A 199 -1.50 14.11 7.62
CA GLY A 199 -0.42 13.32 8.18
C GLY A 199 0.02 12.19 7.26
N ALA A 200 1.00 11.44 7.74
CA ALA A 200 1.43 10.23 7.09
C ALA A 200 1.53 9.09 8.09
N ARG A 201 1.02 7.93 7.71
CA ARG A 201 1.18 6.68 8.46
C ARG A 201 2.29 5.86 7.80
N ILE A 202 3.33 5.53 8.57
CA ILE A 202 4.24 4.46 8.19
C ILE A 202 3.48 3.15 8.39
N VAL A 203 3.08 2.54 7.27
CA VAL A 203 2.34 1.27 7.25
C VAL A 203 3.32 0.12 7.52
N ARG A 204 4.49 0.17 6.88
CA ARG A 204 5.44 -0.93 6.88
C ARG A 204 6.88 -0.42 6.88
N ILE A 205 7.73 -1.04 7.69
CA ILE A 205 9.19 -0.89 7.59
C ILE A 205 9.81 -2.28 7.56
N ALA A 206 10.61 -2.53 6.54
CA ALA A 206 11.21 -3.82 6.27
C ALA A 206 12.72 -3.64 6.11
N THR A 207 13.49 -4.17 7.05
CA THR A 207 14.96 -4.22 6.98
C THR A 207 15.40 -5.63 6.67
N HIS A 208 16.45 -5.77 5.87
CA HIS A 208 16.99 -7.08 5.51
C HIS A 208 17.31 -7.89 6.77
N PRO A 209 16.94 -9.19 6.85
CA PRO A 209 17.16 -10.00 8.05
C PRO A 209 18.62 -10.02 8.50
N ASP A 210 19.56 -10.14 7.56
CA ASP A 210 21.00 -10.15 7.85
C ASP A 210 21.55 -8.79 8.32
N TYR A 211 20.86 -7.69 8.01
CA TYR A 211 21.27 -6.33 8.37
C TYR A 211 20.47 -5.76 9.55
N GLN A 212 19.70 -6.60 10.24
CA GLN A 212 19.02 -6.20 11.46
C GLN A 212 20.04 -5.80 12.53
N SER A 213 19.69 -4.83 13.36
CA SER A 213 20.55 -4.29 14.43
C SER A 213 21.74 -3.43 13.99
N LEU A 214 22.03 -3.28 12.69
CA LEU A 214 23.08 -2.37 12.18
C LEU A 214 22.62 -0.90 12.03
N GLY A 215 21.34 -0.60 12.29
CA GLY A 215 20.83 0.77 12.33
C GLY A 215 20.30 1.33 11.00
N TYR A 216 20.25 0.54 9.92
CA TYR A 216 19.67 0.98 8.63
C TYR A 216 18.21 1.44 8.74
N GLY A 217 17.39 0.77 9.57
CA GLY A 217 16.02 1.20 9.83
C GLY A 217 15.95 2.59 10.50
N THR A 218 16.82 2.85 11.48
CA THR A 218 16.91 4.16 12.15
C THR A 218 17.34 5.24 11.18
N ARG A 219 18.36 4.96 10.35
CA ARG A 219 18.82 5.87 9.29
C ARG A 219 17.72 6.19 8.28
N ALA A 220 16.99 5.18 7.82
CA ALA A 220 15.92 5.35 6.84
C ALA A 220 14.81 6.28 7.37
N ILE A 221 14.38 6.09 8.63
CA ILE A 221 13.38 6.99 9.24
C ILE A 221 13.94 8.40 9.46
N GLN A 222 15.19 8.55 9.89
CA GLN A 222 15.81 9.87 10.03
C GLN A 222 15.86 10.64 8.70
N LEU A 223 16.20 9.96 7.59
CA LEU A 223 16.17 10.57 6.26
C LEU A 223 14.75 10.93 5.83
N LEU A 224 13.77 10.07 6.14
CA LEU A 224 12.35 10.33 5.87
C LEU A 224 11.85 11.56 6.64
N HIS A 225 12.21 11.72 7.91
CA HIS A 225 11.87 12.89 8.71
C HIS A 225 12.51 14.16 8.13
N LYS A 226 13.79 14.11 7.78
CA LYS A 226 14.49 15.24 7.14
C LYS A 226 13.82 15.64 5.81
N TYR A 227 13.34 14.66 5.05
CA TYR A 227 12.61 14.88 3.81
C TYR A 227 11.31 15.64 4.05
N TYR A 228 10.41 15.13 4.91
CA TYR A 228 9.13 15.78 5.18
C TYR A 228 9.23 17.10 5.96
N LEU A 229 10.31 17.30 6.73
CA LEU A 229 10.62 18.59 7.36
C LEU A 229 11.21 19.62 6.38
N GLY A 230 11.51 19.24 5.13
CA GLY A 230 12.10 20.13 4.13
C GLY A 230 13.56 20.49 4.38
N GLN A 231 14.30 19.68 5.14
CA GLN A 231 15.73 19.91 5.43
C GLN A 231 16.66 19.45 4.30
N ILE A 232 16.14 18.71 3.32
CA ILE A 232 16.89 18.27 2.15
C ILE A 232 16.75 19.34 1.06
N PRO A 233 17.86 19.91 0.54
CA PRO A 233 17.79 20.92 -0.50
C PRO A 233 17.21 20.31 -1.78
N LEU A 234 16.18 20.96 -2.33
CA LEU A 234 15.58 20.57 -3.60
C LEU A 234 16.49 21.04 -4.74
N ASN A 235 16.93 20.10 -5.58
CA ASN A 235 17.65 20.38 -6.81
C ASN A 235 16.66 20.25 -7.97
N ILE A 236 15.65 21.11 -7.98
CA ILE A 236 14.67 21.14 -9.07
C ILE A 236 15.35 21.83 -10.26
N PRO A 237 15.51 21.16 -11.41
CA PRO A 237 15.86 21.88 -12.63
C PRO A 237 14.75 22.90 -12.92
N VAL A 238 15.11 24.17 -12.90
CA VAL A 238 14.23 25.30 -13.23
C VAL A 238 13.69 25.09 -14.65
N GLY A 239 12.48 24.52 -14.79
CA GLY A 239 11.99 24.19 -16.13
C GLY A 239 10.69 23.40 -16.30
N VAL A 240 9.93 23.06 -15.25
CA VAL A 240 8.58 22.46 -15.42
C VAL A 240 7.55 23.37 -14.78
N LYS A 241 6.83 24.15 -15.62
CA LYS A 241 5.69 24.96 -15.19
C LYS A 241 4.56 24.02 -14.74
N VAL A 242 4.36 23.93 -13.43
CA VAL A 242 3.08 23.46 -12.88
C VAL A 242 2.01 24.49 -13.30
N PRO A 243 0.86 24.08 -13.88
CA PRO A 243 -0.22 25.01 -14.20
C PRO A 243 -0.74 25.60 -12.89
N LYS A 244 -0.53 26.91 -12.73
CA LYS A 244 -1.04 27.70 -11.61
C LYS A 244 -2.55 27.84 -11.79
N PRO A 245 -3.39 27.59 -10.76
CA PRO A 245 -4.80 27.92 -10.84
C PRO A 245 -4.93 29.44 -11.00
N THR A 246 -5.57 29.85 -12.10
CA THR A 246 -5.85 31.24 -12.42
C THR A 246 -6.85 31.79 -11.40
N ALA A 247 -6.35 32.63 -10.48
CA ALA A 247 -7.17 33.55 -9.73
C ALA A 247 -7.60 34.69 -10.67
N SER A 248 -8.89 34.75 -11.01
CA SER A 248 -9.51 35.95 -11.55
C SER A 248 -9.74 36.95 -10.43
N LYS A 249 -9.10 38.12 -10.53
CA LYS A 249 -9.49 39.34 -9.84
C LYS A 249 -10.32 40.18 -10.82
N ALA A 250 -11.50 40.63 -10.38
CA ALA A 250 -12.14 41.88 -10.79
C ALA A 250 -12.90 42.33 -9.53
N ALA A 251 -12.42 43.34 -8.81
CA ALA A 251 -12.54 44.78 -9.08
C ALA A 251 -13.76 45.35 -8.35
N ASP A 252 -13.43 46.37 -7.58
CA ASP A 252 -14.15 47.10 -6.56
C ASP A 252 -15.03 48.20 -7.17
N SER A 253 -16.22 48.43 -6.63
CA SER A 253 -16.95 49.71 -6.76
C SER A 253 -18.03 49.82 -5.67
N SER A 254 -17.84 50.80 -4.81
CA SER A 254 -18.70 51.24 -3.71
C SER A 254 -19.83 52.20 -4.16
N SER A 255 -21.02 52.10 -3.56
CA SER A 255 -21.89 53.25 -3.23
C SER A 255 -22.95 52.87 -2.17
N GLU A 256 -23.05 53.72 -1.14
CA GLU A 256 -24.06 53.82 -0.06
C GLU A 256 -25.49 54.05 -0.65
N SER A 257 -26.66 53.92 -0.01
CA SER A 257 -27.14 54.17 1.37
C SER A 257 -28.61 53.67 1.57
N ASP A 258 -28.97 53.43 2.84
CA ASP A 258 -30.26 53.63 3.56
C ASP A 258 -31.57 52.79 3.38
N SER A 259 -31.92 52.14 4.51
CA SER A 259 -33.19 52.06 5.31
C SER A 259 -34.57 51.73 4.68
N ASP A 260 -35.23 50.63 5.12
CA ASP A 260 -36.34 50.61 6.13
C ASP A 260 -37.13 49.26 6.21
N GLU A 261 -37.49 48.96 7.46
CA GLU A 261 -38.52 48.10 8.14
C GLU A 261 -39.43 47.01 7.51
N GLU A 262 -39.58 45.96 8.35
CA GLU A 262 -40.74 45.11 8.74
C GLU A 262 -41.45 44.08 7.82
N GLY A 263 -41.74 42.90 8.39
CA GLY A 263 -42.81 41.98 7.94
C GLY A 263 -42.57 40.49 8.23
N ALA A 264 -43.54 39.82 8.88
CA ALA A 264 -43.43 38.52 9.57
C ALA A 264 -43.94 37.27 8.79
N GLY A 265 -43.73 36.06 9.37
CA GLY A 265 -44.45 34.78 9.08
C GLY A 265 -43.52 33.61 8.70
N HIS A 266 -43.13 32.70 9.61
CA HIS A 266 -43.76 31.45 10.10
C HIS A 266 -43.88 30.27 9.09
N SER A 267 -43.17 29.17 9.45
CA SER A 267 -43.47 27.72 9.31
C SER A 267 -43.54 27.11 7.88
N GLU A 268 -43.20 25.85 7.56
CA GLU A 268 -43.18 24.52 8.21
C GLU A 268 -42.09 23.65 7.52
N GLU A 269 -41.32 22.83 8.25
CA GLU A 269 -41.29 21.35 8.22
C GLU A 269 -41.35 20.67 6.83
N GLU A 270 -40.27 19.97 6.43
CA GLU A 270 -40.36 18.84 5.49
C GLU A 270 -39.59 17.63 6.04
N GLU A 271 -40.32 16.51 6.04
CA GLU A 271 -39.99 15.21 6.61
C GLU A 271 -39.00 14.39 5.77
N ILE A 272 -38.48 13.38 6.45
CA ILE A 272 -37.55 12.34 6.01
C ILE A 272 -38.33 11.27 5.23
N GLU A 273 -37.81 10.78 4.11
CA GLU A 273 -38.18 9.45 3.58
C GLU A 273 -36.98 8.50 3.57
N GLU A 274 -37.17 7.40 4.30
CA GLU A 274 -36.31 6.24 4.43
C GLU A 274 -36.46 5.31 3.21
N ILE A 275 -35.36 4.70 2.77
CA ILE A 275 -35.36 3.61 1.78
C ILE A 275 -35.31 2.28 2.55
N PRO A 276 -36.24 1.34 2.34
CA PRO A 276 -36.21 0.06 3.02
C PRO A 276 -35.31 -0.96 2.28
N ASP A 277 -34.54 -1.71 3.06
CA ASP A 277 -33.94 -2.98 2.66
C ASP A 277 -34.98 -4.11 2.71
N ASN A 278 -35.07 -4.96 1.69
CA ASN A 278 -35.29 -6.39 1.92
C ASN A 278 -34.81 -7.30 0.78
N LEU A 279 -34.30 -8.46 1.20
CA LEU A 279 -33.71 -9.55 0.42
C LEU A 279 -34.77 -10.43 -0.27
N SER A 280 -34.42 -11.09 -1.39
CA SER A 280 -34.53 -12.56 -1.55
C SER A 280 -34.19 -13.06 -2.97
N ASP A 281 -33.43 -14.16 -3.01
CA ASP A 281 -33.25 -15.17 -4.07
C ASP A 281 -34.55 -15.60 -4.79
N ASN A 282 -34.50 -15.78 -6.12
CA ASN A 282 -34.55 -17.11 -6.76
C ASN A 282 -34.62 -17.04 -8.30
N SER A 283 -34.15 -18.13 -8.89
CA SER A 283 -34.02 -18.50 -10.30
C SER A 283 -35.35 -18.64 -11.05
N ASP A 284 -35.33 -18.45 -12.37
CA ASP A 284 -35.61 -19.49 -13.38
C ASP A 284 -35.82 -18.88 -14.77
N GLU A 285 -35.42 -19.66 -15.78
CA GLU A 285 -35.37 -19.39 -17.21
C GLU A 285 -36.76 -19.23 -17.85
N GLU A 286 -36.87 -18.47 -18.96
CA GLU A 286 -37.57 -18.92 -20.17
C GLU A 286 -37.32 -17.98 -21.37
N GLU A 287 -36.82 -18.56 -22.47
CA GLU A 287 -36.70 -17.99 -23.82
C GLU A 287 -38.05 -18.02 -24.55
N ILE A 288 -38.48 -16.93 -25.21
CA ILE A 288 -39.32 -16.99 -26.43
C ILE A 288 -38.91 -15.89 -27.44
N ALA A 289 -38.85 -16.32 -28.70
CA ALA A 289 -38.28 -15.67 -29.88
C ALA A 289 -39.07 -14.51 -30.54
N THR A 290 -38.31 -13.69 -31.30
CA THR A 290 -38.65 -12.58 -32.23
C THR A 290 -39.57 -12.98 -33.43
N PRO A 291 -40.18 -12.09 -34.28
CA PRO A 291 -39.48 -11.18 -35.24
C PRO A 291 -40.30 -9.90 -35.70
N PRO A 292 -40.00 -9.23 -36.84
CA PRO A 292 -39.35 -7.90 -36.98
C PRO A 292 -40.31 -6.77 -37.46
N PRO A 293 -39.84 -5.51 -37.68
CA PRO A 293 -39.67 -5.09 -39.09
C PRO A 293 -38.58 -4.03 -39.37
N LYS A 294 -38.44 -3.76 -40.68
CA LYS A 294 -37.43 -3.00 -41.42
C LYS A 294 -37.57 -1.46 -41.33
N LYS A 295 -36.39 -0.80 -41.33
CA LYS A 295 -35.99 0.46 -42.00
C LYS A 295 -37.01 1.61 -42.12
N SER A 296 -36.68 2.75 -41.51
CA SER A 296 -36.77 4.05 -42.17
C SER A 296 -35.64 4.98 -41.70
N LYS A 297 -35.03 5.69 -42.66
CA LYS A 297 -34.07 6.77 -42.45
C LYS A 297 -34.84 8.09 -42.42
N ARG A 298 -34.55 8.98 -41.46
CA ARG A 298 -34.50 10.44 -41.66
C ARG A 298 -33.80 11.11 -40.48
N ALA A 299 -32.91 12.04 -40.81
CA ALA A 299 -32.11 12.84 -39.91
C ALA A 299 -32.89 14.06 -39.40
N ASP A 300 -32.65 14.53 -38.18
CA ASP A 300 -32.09 15.88 -37.94
C ASP A 300 -31.59 16.07 -36.49
N LYS A 301 -30.73 17.09 -36.34
CA LYS A 301 -29.93 17.48 -35.17
C LYS A 301 -30.71 18.26 -34.09
N SER A 302 -30.38 18.01 -32.82
CA SER A 302 -30.19 19.02 -31.73
C SER A 302 -29.64 18.30 -30.49
N ARG A 303 -28.39 18.55 -30.08
CA ARG A 303 -28.02 19.42 -28.94
C ARG A 303 -28.76 19.06 -27.63
N GLU A 304 -28.07 18.36 -26.75
CA GLU A 304 -28.21 18.44 -25.29
C GLU A 304 -26.88 18.02 -24.65
N GLU A 305 -26.37 18.92 -23.81
CA GLU A 305 -25.17 18.77 -22.99
C GLU A 305 -25.52 18.06 -21.67
N GLU A 306 -24.49 17.49 -21.05
CA GLU A 306 -24.37 17.20 -19.61
C GLU A 306 -25.40 16.27 -18.94
N ASN A 307 -25.05 14.99 -18.82
CA ASN A 307 -24.78 14.37 -17.51
C ASN A 307 -24.47 12.88 -17.70
N SER A 308 -23.29 12.44 -17.25
CA SER A 308 -23.05 11.11 -16.69
C SER A 308 -21.55 10.87 -16.58
N SER A 309 -21.01 11.12 -15.39
CA SER A 309 -19.80 10.49 -14.89
C SER A 309 -20.02 8.97 -14.79
N LYS A 310 -20.05 8.30 -15.95
CA LYS A 310 -20.09 6.83 -16.07
C LYS A 310 -18.65 6.32 -16.03
N SER A 311 -18.41 5.42 -15.09
CA SER A 311 -17.18 4.68 -14.82
C SER A 311 -16.40 4.31 -16.09
N LYS A 312 -15.23 4.94 -16.26
CA LYS A 312 -14.33 4.75 -17.42
C LYS A 312 -13.56 3.42 -17.42
N LEU A 313 -13.71 2.62 -16.36
CA LEU A 313 -13.00 1.36 -16.11
C LEU A 313 -13.18 0.32 -17.24
N LEU A 314 -14.35 0.24 -17.86
CA LEU A 314 -14.64 -0.76 -18.90
C LEU A 314 -14.23 -0.32 -20.31
N THR A 315 -13.67 0.88 -20.46
CA THR A 315 -13.30 1.47 -21.76
C THR A 315 -11.84 1.92 -21.83
N GLU A 316 -11.00 1.48 -20.90
CA GLU A 316 -9.58 1.83 -20.89
C GLU A 316 -8.85 1.08 -22.03
N LYS A 317 -8.42 1.83 -23.04
CA LYS A 317 -7.45 1.32 -24.02
C LYS A 317 -6.08 1.30 -23.35
N VAL A 318 -5.61 0.11 -23.02
CA VAL A 318 -4.27 -0.12 -22.48
C VAL A 318 -3.24 0.07 -23.59
N GLU A 319 -2.80 1.31 -23.81
CA GLU A 319 -1.67 1.61 -24.69
C GLU A 319 -0.37 1.66 -23.88
N ARG A 320 0.72 1.08 -24.42
CA ARG A 320 2.04 1.16 -23.78
C ARG A 320 2.49 2.62 -23.76
N ARG A 321 2.66 3.19 -22.57
CA ARG A 321 3.20 4.55 -22.39
C ARG A 321 4.60 4.62 -23.01
N SER A 322 4.80 5.54 -23.95
CA SER A 322 6.01 5.65 -24.78
C SER A 322 7.23 6.23 -24.04
N SER A 323 7.02 6.94 -22.93
CA SER A 323 8.08 7.50 -22.09
C SER A 323 7.72 7.28 -20.61
N LEU A 324 8.28 6.23 -20.02
CA LEU A 324 8.14 5.97 -18.59
C LEU A 324 9.13 6.84 -17.80
N PRO A 325 8.72 7.45 -16.67
CA PRO A 325 9.65 8.13 -15.78
C PRO A 325 10.70 7.17 -15.22
N PRO A 326 11.78 7.67 -14.59
CA PRO A 326 12.75 6.78 -13.94
C PRO A 326 12.10 6.05 -12.74
N LEU A 327 12.52 4.79 -12.53
CA LEU A 327 12.06 3.96 -11.40
C LEU A 327 12.39 4.58 -10.04
N LEU A 328 13.60 5.12 -9.93
CA LEU A 328 14.14 5.70 -8.72
C LEU A 328 14.32 7.20 -8.95
N SER A 329 13.77 7.99 -8.04
CA SER A 329 13.99 9.44 -7.99
C SER A 329 14.70 9.78 -6.69
N ARG A 330 15.60 10.77 -6.76
CA ARG A 330 16.28 11.25 -5.55
C ARG A 330 15.31 12.09 -4.74
N LEU A 331 15.46 12.07 -3.42
CA LEU A 331 14.65 12.91 -2.53
C LEU A 331 14.83 14.41 -2.80
N SER A 332 15.97 14.82 -3.36
CA SER A 332 16.22 16.20 -3.78
C SER A 332 15.43 16.62 -5.03
N GLU A 333 14.89 15.68 -5.81
CA GLU A 333 14.20 15.96 -7.07
C GLU A 333 12.68 16.12 -6.89
N ARG A 334 12.15 15.71 -5.72
CA ARG A 334 10.72 15.66 -5.43
C ARG A 334 10.37 16.55 -4.25
N GLU A 335 9.46 17.50 -4.44
CA GLU A 335 8.92 18.29 -3.32
C GLU A 335 8.06 17.40 -2.38
N PRO A 336 8.31 17.42 -1.07
CA PRO A 336 7.52 16.67 -0.09
C PRO A 336 6.13 17.31 0.14
N GLU A 337 5.15 16.48 0.44
CA GLU A 337 3.86 16.93 0.93
C GLU A 337 3.99 17.59 2.31
N LYS A 338 3.21 18.66 2.56
CA LYS A 338 3.15 19.29 3.88
C LYS A 338 2.39 18.39 4.86
N LEU A 339 3.09 17.89 5.87
CA LEU A 339 2.52 17.02 6.90
C LEU A 339 2.57 17.71 8.27
N ASN A 340 1.52 17.51 9.05
CA ASN A 340 1.43 17.93 10.45
C ASN A 340 1.95 16.85 11.40
N TYR A 341 1.74 15.58 11.08
CA TYR A 341 2.19 14.45 11.89
C TYR A 341 2.68 13.28 11.05
N ILE A 342 3.56 12.47 11.64
CA ILE A 342 3.92 11.14 11.13
C ILE A 342 3.64 10.13 12.22
N GLY A 343 2.80 9.15 11.93
CA GLY A 343 2.42 8.10 12.86
C GLY A 343 2.79 6.71 12.38
N VAL A 344 2.73 5.75 13.29
CA VAL A 344 3.00 4.33 13.04
C VAL A 344 1.89 3.50 13.66
N SER A 345 1.57 2.36 13.06
CA SER A 345 0.66 1.37 13.64
C SER A 345 1.30 -0.01 13.54
N PHE A 346 1.50 -0.67 14.68
CA PHE A 346 2.20 -1.96 14.72
C PHE A 346 1.75 -2.80 15.93
N GLY A 347 1.93 -4.12 15.84
CA GLY A 347 1.74 -5.02 16.98
C GLY A 347 2.79 -4.77 18.06
N ALA A 348 2.36 -4.46 19.27
CA ALA A 348 3.25 -4.03 20.36
C ALA A 348 4.19 -5.18 20.82
N THR A 349 5.44 -5.15 20.34
CA THR A 349 6.51 -6.03 20.83
C THR A 349 7.62 -5.20 21.50
N PRO A 350 8.36 -5.74 22.48
CA PRO A 350 9.44 -5.01 23.14
C PRO A 350 10.53 -4.51 22.17
N LYS A 351 10.83 -5.29 21.12
CA LYS A 351 11.81 -4.92 20.09
C LYS A 351 11.36 -3.68 19.31
N LEU A 352 10.13 -3.70 18.80
CA LEU A 352 9.58 -2.57 18.02
C LEU A 352 9.36 -1.34 18.89
N LEU A 353 8.88 -1.51 20.12
CA LEU A 353 8.67 -0.38 21.03
C LEU A 353 9.98 0.36 21.36
N ARG A 354 11.07 -0.39 21.62
CA ARG A 354 12.40 0.20 21.83
C ARG A 354 12.91 0.89 20.57
N PHE A 355 12.69 0.30 19.39
CA PHE A 355 13.06 0.91 18.12
C PHE A 355 12.37 2.27 17.93
N TRP A 356 11.05 2.33 18.04
CA TRP A 356 10.30 3.57 17.84
C TRP A 356 10.61 4.63 18.91
N LYS A 357 10.81 4.22 20.17
CA LYS A 357 11.27 5.11 21.24
C LYS A 357 12.64 5.70 20.94
N LYS A 358 13.58 4.91 20.41
CA LYS A 358 14.93 5.39 20.02
C LYS A 358 14.86 6.43 18.89
N VAL A 359 13.90 6.29 17.99
CA VAL A 359 13.70 7.20 16.84
C VAL A 359 12.94 8.48 17.26
N GLY A 360 12.32 8.51 18.45
CA GLY A 360 11.64 9.69 19.00
C GLY A 360 10.11 9.66 18.88
N TYR A 361 9.50 8.51 18.58
CA TYR A 361 8.04 8.38 18.54
C TYR A 361 7.45 8.22 19.94
N LEU A 362 6.29 8.85 20.15
CA LEU A 362 5.53 8.77 21.40
C LEU A 362 4.33 7.82 21.24
N PRO A 363 4.11 6.90 22.21
CA PRO A 363 2.91 6.08 22.21
C PRO A 363 1.70 6.93 22.62
N VAL A 364 0.67 6.95 21.77
CA VAL A 364 -0.57 7.71 22.01
C VAL A 364 -1.73 6.80 22.41
N TYR A 365 -1.86 5.64 21.77
CA TYR A 365 -2.96 4.71 21.99
C TYR A 365 -2.48 3.27 21.90
N LEU A 366 -2.96 2.41 22.81
CA LEU A 366 -2.75 0.97 22.79
C LEU A 366 -4.10 0.27 22.96
N ARG A 367 -4.46 -0.56 21.98
CA ARG A 367 -5.67 -1.37 22.04
C ARG A 367 -5.50 -2.50 23.05
N GLN A 368 -6.47 -2.68 23.94
CA GLN A 368 -6.43 -3.72 24.98
C GLN A 368 -6.76 -5.12 24.45
N THR A 369 -7.63 -5.21 23.44
CA THR A 369 -7.98 -6.51 22.84
C THR A 369 -6.82 -7.01 21.99
N MET A 370 -6.37 -8.23 22.27
CA MET A 370 -5.40 -8.90 21.41
C MET A 370 -6.03 -9.28 20.07
N VAL A 371 -5.27 -9.10 19.00
CA VAL A 371 -5.63 -9.64 17.69
C VAL A 371 -5.23 -11.11 17.72
N SER A 372 -6.20 -12.02 17.64
CA SER A 372 -5.93 -13.45 17.41
C SER A 372 -5.24 -13.59 16.06
N VAL A 373 -4.01 -14.12 16.08
CA VAL A 373 -3.11 -14.23 14.93
C VAL A 373 -3.62 -15.25 13.93
#